data_AF-A0A6A3PFF9-F1
#
_entry.id   AF-A0A6A3PFF9-F1
#
_cell.length_a   1.000
_cell.length_b   1.000
_cell.length_c   1.000
_cell.angle_alpha   90.00
_cell.angle_beta   90.00
_cell.angle_gamma   90.00
#
_symmetry.space_group_name_H-M   'P 1'
#
loop_
_entity.id
_entity.type
_entity.pdbx_description
1 polymer ?
#
loop_
_entity_poly.entity_id
_entity_poly.type
_entity_poly.pdbx_seq_one_letter_code
_entity_poly.pdbx_strand_id
1 'polypeptide(L)' 'MPVIHDRYRVIRELSSTLYGWVFACKDMQGRTQPAPPSAANAPVVIKQVSLERMAAFMRDHPQDGHTPDNPIVEKE' A
#
# COMPACT_ATOMS: atom_id res chain seq x y z
N MET A 1 8.91 10.60 -11.14
CA MET A 1 8.43 9.47 -10.33
C MET A 1 7.88 10.03 -9.03
N PRO A 2 6.63 9.74 -8.66
CA PRO A 2 6.02 10.27 -7.44
C PRO A 2 6.72 9.73 -6.19
N VAL A 3 6.70 10.53 -5.13
CA VAL A 3 7.21 10.18 -3.80
C VAL A 3 6.04 10.23 -2.82
N ILE A 4 5.84 9.14 -2.10
CA ILE A 4 4.77 9.00 -1.10
C ILE A 4 5.36 9.34 0.28
N HIS A 5 4.69 10.23 1.02
CA HIS A 5 5.08 10.69 2.36
C HIS A 5 6.55 11.15 2.45
N ASP A 6 7.05 11.81 1.41
CA ASP A 6 8.44 12.30 1.31
C ASP A 6 9.55 11.24 1.52
N ARG A 7 9.19 9.96 1.46
CA ARG A 7 10.07 8.84 1.83
C ARG A 7 10.09 7.71 0.81
N TYR A 8 8.94 7.38 0.22
CA TYR A 8 8.82 6.20 -0.60
C TYR A 8 8.73 6.58 -2.07
N ARG A 9 9.84 6.41 -2.80
CA ARG A 9 9.86 6.68 -4.24
C ARG A 9 9.19 5.52 -4.97
N VAL A 10 8.12 5.81 -5.71
CA VAL A 10 7.42 4.80 -6.53
C VAL A 10 8.31 4.36 -7.68
N ILE A 11 8.52 3.05 -7.79
CA ILE A 11 9.27 2.39 -8.88
C ILE A 11 8.29 1.99 -9.99
N ARG A 12 7.20 1.31 -9.62
CA ARG A 12 6.14 0.89 -10.53
C ARG A 12 4.85 0.61 -9.78
N GLU A 13 3.73 0.73 -10.48
CA GLU A 13 2.47 0.14 -10.07
C GLU A 13 2.55 -1.39 -10.23
N LEU A 14 2.02 -2.12 -9.24
CA LEU A 14 1.92 -3.57 -9.26
C LEU A 14 0.49 -4.03 -9.60
N SER A 15 -0.52 -3.34 -9.08
CA SER A 15 -1.92 -3.70 -9.29
C SER A 15 -2.87 -2.56 -8.94
N SER A 16 -4.02 -2.49 -9.62
CA SER A 16 -5.19 -1.74 -9.16
C SER A 16 -6.11 -2.69 -8.39
N THR A 17 -6.55 -2.25 -7.22
CA THR A 17 -7.52 -2.93 -6.35
C THR A 17 -8.88 -2.27 -6.45
N LEU A 18 -9.89 -2.87 -5.81
CA LEU A 18 -11.24 -2.31 -5.72
C LEU A 18 -11.24 -0.87 -5.18
N TYR A 19 -10.38 -0.58 -4.20
CA TYR A 19 -10.38 0.70 -3.49
C TYR A 19 -9.14 1.57 -3.77
N GLY A 20 -8.26 1.19 -4.70
CA GLY A 20 -7.02 1.94 -4.89
C GLY A 20 -5.93 1.16 -5.61
N TRP A 21 -4.67 1.32 -5.23
CA TRP A 21 -3.52 0.82 -5.97
C TRP A 21 -2.45 0.21 -5.05
N VAL A 22 -1.65 -0.69 -5.62
CA VAL A 22 -0.48 -1.27 -4.97
C VAL A 22 0.76 -0.85 -5.75
N PHE A 23 1.75 -0.30 -5.05
CA PHE A 23 2.99 0.19 -5.64
C PHE A 23 4.20 -0.56 -5.08
N ALA A 24 5.17 -0.83 -5.95
CA ALA A 24 6.54 -1.16 -5.53
C ALA A 24 7.32 0.14 -5.34
N CYS A 25 7.93 0.31 -4.17
CA CYS A 25 8.60 1.52 -3.76
C CYS A 25 10.02 1.23 -3.28
N LYS A 26 10.89 2.23 -3.45
CA LYS A 26 12.19 2.30 -2.79
C LYS A 26 12.06 3.18 -1.55
N ASP A 27 12.44 2.66 -0.39
CA ASP A 27 12.59 3.47 0.82
C ASP A 27 13.83 4.37 0.71
N MET A 28 13.64 5.67 0.91
CA MET A 28 14.70 6.68 0.83
C MET A 28 15.31 7.01 2.20
N GLN A 29 14.77 6.47 3.31
CA GLN A 29 15.20 6.81 4.67
C GLN A 29 16.65 6.40 4.98
N GLY A 30 17.22 5.42 4.26
CA GLY A 30 18.61 4.97 4.42
C GLY A 30 19.69 5.94 3.89
N ARG A 31 19.34 7.13 3.40
CA ARG A 31 20.33 8.11 2.87
C ARG A 31 20.97 9.02 3.92
N THR A 32 20.42 9.10 5.13
CA THR A 32 20.84 10.08 6.16
C THR A 32 21.81 9.54 7.20
N GLN A 33 22.04 8.22 7.25
CA GLN A 33 23.04 7.59 8.12
C GLN A 33 23.69 6.40 7.39
N PRO A 34 24.94 6.01 7.71
CA PRO A 34 25.55 4.81 7.16
C PRO A 34 24.80 3.58 7.68
N ALA A 35 23.75 3.18 6.98
CA ALA A 35 23.04 1.95 7.27
C ALA A 35 23.94 0.75 6.91
N PRO A 36 23.93 -0.33 7.71
CA PRO A 36 24.62 -1.56 7.33
C PRO A 36 24.12 -2.02 5.94
N PRO A 37 25.00 -2.60 5.10
CA PRO A 37 24.73 -2.90 3.69
C PRO A 37 23.51 -3.82 3.46
N SER A 38 23.02 -4.52 4.49
CA SER A 38 21.82 -5.35 4.44
C SER A 38 20.50 -4.58 4.55
N ALA A 39 20.49 -3.34 5.06
CA ALA A 39 19.26 -2.57 5.31
C ALA A 39 18.92 -1.56 4.21
N ALA A 40 19.85 -1.31 3.27
CA ALA A 40 19.74 -0.18 2.33
C ALA A 40 18.72 -0.37 1.19
N ASN A 41 18.14 -1.55 1.00
CA ASN A 41 17.32 -1.85 -0.18
C ASN A 41 16.17 -2.85 0.08
N ALA A 42 15.55 -2.84 1.26
CA ALA A 42 14.34 -3.64 1.44
C ALA A 42 13.24 -3.13 0.47
N PRO A 43 12.70 -3.97 -0.43
CA PRO A 43 11.62 -3.57 -1.31
C PRO A 43 10.38 -3.28 -0.45
N VAL A 44 9.82 -2.07 -0.58
CA VAL A 44 8.60 -1.69 0.14
C VAL A 44 7.42 -1.81 -0.82
N VAL A 45 6.35 -2.43 -0.34
CA VAL A 45 5.07 -2.46 -1.06
C VAL A 45 4.09 -1.56 -0.32
N ILE A 46 3.50 -0.59 -1.03
CA ILE A 46 2.50 0.32 -0.47
C ILE A 46 1.15 0.07 -1.12
N LYS A 47 0.12 -0.20 -0.32
CA LYS A 47 -1.28 -0.20 -0.74
C LYS A 47 -1.87 1.17 -0.44
N GLN A 48 -2.10 1.97 -1.48
CA GLN A 48 -2.79 3.26 -1.36
C GLN A 48 -4.29 3.05 -1.53
N VAL A 49 -5.07 3.48 -0.54
CA VAL A 49 -6.54 3.41 -0.56
C VAL A 49 -7.11 4.78 -0.89
N SER A 50 -7.95 4.86 -1.92
CA SER A 50 -8.76 6.03 -2.23
C SER A 50 -10.10 5.93 -1.50
N LEU A 51 -10.30 6.81 -0.52
CA LEU A 51 -11.57 6.90 0.21
C LEU A 51 -12.72 7.30 -0.69
N GLU A 52 -12.47 8.10 -1.72
CA GLU A 52 -13.47 8.47 -2.73
C GLU A 52 -13.94 7.25 -3.52
N ARG A 53 -13.01 6.43 -4.05
CA ARG A 53 -13.34 5.18 -4.74
C ARG A 53 -14.12 4.22 -3.83
N MET A 54 -13.67 4.09 -2.58
CA MET A 54 -14.35 3.25 -1.59
C MET A 54 -15.78 3.75 -1.33
N ALA A 55 -15.96 5.04 -1.08
CA ALA A 55 -17.27 5.62 -0.80
C ALA A 55 -18.22 5.54 -2.00
N ALA A 56 -17.72 5.76 -3.21
CA ALA A 56 -18.49 5.58 -4.44
C ALA A 56 -18.92 4.11 -4.60
N PHE A 57 -17.98 3.18 -4.47
CA PHE A 57 -18.26 1.76 -4.57
C PHE A 57 -19.28 1.28 -3.54
N MET A 58 -19.15 1.68 -2.27
CA MET A 58 -20.10 1.33 -1.20
C MET A 58 -21.48 1.93 -1.41
N ARG A 59 -21.59 3.10 -2.06
CA ARG A 59 -22.87 3.71 -2.41
C ARG A 59 -23.57 2.94 -3.53
N ASP A 60 -22.81 2.51 -4.52
CA ASP A 60 -23.33 1.78 -5.68
C ASP A 60 -23.60 0.29 -5.35
N HIS A 61 -22.91 -0.24 -4.35
CA HIS A 61 -23.04 -1.60 -3.84
C HIS A 61 -23.25 -1.55 -2.32
N PRO A 62 -24.40 -1.04 -1.83
CA PRO A 62 -24.71 -1.03 -0.41
C PRO A 62 -24.75 -2.48 0.09
N GLN A 63 -23.86 -2.81 1.02
CA GLN A 63 -23.56 -4.20 1.37
C GLN A 63 -24.49 -4.75 2.44
N ASP A 64 -25.20 -5.82 2.10
CA ASP A 64 -25.39 -6.96 3.02
C ASP A 64 -24.20 -7.91 2.84
N GLY A 65 -23.23 -7.92 3.77
CA GLY A 65 -22.30 -9.05 3.91
C GLY A 65 -20.79 -8.83 3.74
N HIS A 66 -20.27 -7.62 3.56
CA HIS A 66 -18.82 -7.36 3.68
C HIS A 66 -18.39 -7.44 5.15
N THR A 67 -18.19 -8.66 5.63
CA THR A 67 -17.52 -8.90 6.90
C THR A 67 -16.04 -8.61 6.68
N PRO A 68 -15.40 -7.73 7.48
CA PRO A 68 -13.96 -7.53 7.39
C PRO A 68 -13.24 -8.86 7.56
N ASP A 69 -12.18 -9.07 6.79
CA ASP A 69 -11.31 -10.24 6.94
C ASP A 69 -10.86 -10.35 8.40
N ASN A 70 -11.07 -11.51 9.01
CA ASN A 70 -10.67 -11.76 10.40
C ASN A 70 -9.24 -12.30 10.42
N PRO A 71 -8.23 -11.50 10.78
CA PRO A 71 -6.83 -11.90 10.70
C PRO A 71 -6.45 -13.02 11.69
N ILE A 72 -7.33 -13.34 12.65
CA ILE A 72 -7.16 -14.47 13.57
C ILE A 72 -7.54 -15.78 12.87
N VAL A 73 -8.56 -15.76 12.01
CA VAL A 73 -9.08 -16.95 11.32
C VAL A 73 -8.23 -17.33 10.10
N GLU A 74 -7.69 -16.35 9.37
CA GLU A 74 -6.91 -16.61 8.15
C GLU A 74 -5.47 -17.12 8.38
N LYS A 75 -5.05 -17.27 9.65
CA LYS A 75 -3.73 -17.80 10.02
C LYS A 75 -3.73 -19.27 10.40
N GLU A 76 -4.88 -19.93 10.44
CA GLU A 76 -5.02 -21.39 10.60
C GLU A 76 -4.91 -22.10 9.25
#